data_AF-A0A941E6F9-F1
#
_entry.id   AF-A0A941E6F9-F1
#
_cell.length_a   1.000
_cell.length_b   1.000
_cell.length_c   1.000
_cell.angle_alpha   90.00
_cell.angle_beta   90.00
_cell.angle_gamma   90.00
#
_symmetry.space_group_name_H-M   'P 1'
#
loop_
_entity.id
_entity.type
_entity.pdbx_description
1 polymer ?
#
loop_
_entity_poly.entity_id
_entity_poly.type
_entity_poly.pdbx_seq_one_letter_code
_entity_poly.pdbx_strand_id
1 'polypeptide(L)' 'MSSSKAGLSGSAAQRSTRAARAAASPGPRYRAVHDRVALDEIELYAELIIAAERSDEPLSQEAIDRILGLTVRS' A
#
# COMPACT_ATOMS: atom_id res chain seq x y z
N MET A 1 45.86 1.72 31.24
CA MET A 1 45.05 2.67 30.45
C MET A 1 44.77 1.97 29.12
N SER A 2 43.55 1.50 28.89
CA SER A 2 42.51 2.18 28.08
C SER A 2 42.95 2.30 26.61
N SER A 3 42.25 1.84 25.57
CA SER A 3 40.93 1.26 25.44
C SER A 3 40.81 0.60 24.06
N SER A 4 39.84 -0.30 23.99
CA SER A 4 39.23 -0.91 22.82
C SER A 4 38.95 0.07 21.66
N LYS A 5 39.08 -0.41 20.41
CA LYS A 5 38.20 0.04 19.32
C LYS A 5 37.91 -1.12 18.38
N ALA A 6 36.74 -1.72 18.61
CA ALA A 6 36.02 -2.55 17.66
C ALA A 6 35.71 -1.77 16.38
N GLY A 7 35.72 -2.46 15.23
CA GLY A 7 35.43 -1.81 13.94
C GLY A 7 35.23 -2.79 12.80
N LEU A 8 34.15 -3.58 12.87
CA LEU A 8 33.25 -3.87 11.74
C LEU A 8 33.91 -4.36 10.43
N SER A 9 34.46 -5.58 10.42
CA SER A 9 34.65 -6.33 9.16
C SER A 9 33.34 -7.02 8.76
N GLY A 10 32.35 -6.22 8.41
CA GLY A 10 31.07 -6.65 7.84
C GLY A 10 31.20 -6.79 6.33
N SER A 11 31.57 -7.98 5.91
CA SER A 11 31.81 -8.48 4.55
C SER A 11 30.95 -7.83 3.45
N ALA A 12 31.61 -7.27 2.43
CA ALA A 12 30.97 -6.79 1.20
C ALA A 12 30.17 -7.89 0.47
N ALA A 13 30.51 -9.17 0.70
CA ALA A 13 29.75 -10.31 0.18
C ALA A 13 28.35 -10.41 0.80
N GLN A 14 28.18 -10.07 2.08
CA GLN A 14 26.86 -10.02 2.73
C GLN A 14 25.99 -8.86 2.24
N ARG A 15 26.60 -7.74 1.80
CA ARG A 15 25.86 -6.63 1.17
C ARG A 15 25.35 -7.02 -0.22
N SER A 16 26.15 -7.72 -1.00
CA SER A 16 25.80 -8.16 -2.35
C SER A 16 24.63 -9.17 -2.35
N THR A 17 24.63 -10.10 -1.40
CA THR A 17 23.55 -11.10 -1.27
C THR A 17 22.24 -10.49 -0.74
N ARG A 18 22.30 -9.47 0.13
CA ARG A 18 21.10 -8.76 0.59
C ARG A 18 20.47 -7.91 -0.53
N ALA A 19 21.29 -7.26 -1.36
CA ALA A 19 20.81 -6.51 -2.52
C ALA A 19 20.14 -7.42 -3.56
N ALA A 20 20.73 -8.58 -3.84
CA ALA A 20 20.14 -9.59 -4.73
C ALA A 20 18.82 -10.16 -4.17
N ARG A 21 18.72 -10.35 -2.84
CA ARG A 21 17.49 -10.82 -2.18
C ARG A 21 16.39 -9.75 -2.11
N ALA A 22 16.77 -8.47 -2.07
CA ALA A 22 15.83 -7.34 -2.18
C ALA A 22 15.31 -7.17 -3.62
N ALA A 23 16.14 -7.42 -4.63
CA ALA A 23 15.73 -7.45 -6.04
C ALA A 23 14.84 -8.67 -6.38
N ALA A 24 14.92 -9.73 -5.57
CA ALA A 24 14.03 -10.90 -5.64
C ALA A 24 12.77 -10.76 -4.78
N SER A 25 12.54 -9.61 -4.14
CA SER A 25 11.21 -9.31 -3.62
C SER A 25 10.37 -8.94 -4.83
N PRO A 26 9.32 -9.71 -5.17
CA PRO A 26 8.33 -9.20 -6.09
C PRO A 26 7.87 -7.89 -5.47
N GLY A 27 8.09 -6.76 -6.15
CA GLY A 27 7.36 -5.53 -5.86
C GLY A 27 5.86 -5.86 -5.81
N PRO A 28 5.01 -5.00 -5.20
CA PRO A 28 3.60 -5.28 -5.05
C PRO A 28 3.11 -5.88 -6.34
N ARG A 29 2.69 -7.15 -6.30
CA ARG A 29 2.17 -7.82 -7.48
C ARG A 29 0.85 -7.14 -7.71
N TYR A 30 0.86 -6.01 -8.42
CA TYR A 30 -0.30 -5.50 -9.12
C TYR A 30 -0.60 -6.64 -10.10
N ARG A 31 -1.36 -7.62 -9.61
CA ARG A 31 -1.92 -8.70 -10.39
C ARG A 31 -2.65 -7.96 -11.49
N ALA A 32 -2.05 -7.89 -12.69
CA ALA A 32 -2.37 -6.93 -13.72
C ALA A 32 -3.88 -6.77 -13.79
N VAL A 33 -4.36 -5.71 -13.14
CA VAL A 33 -5.77 -5.46 -13.03
C VAL A 33 -6.17 -5.15 -14.45
N HIS A 34 -7.05 -5.96 -15.04
CA HIS A 34 -7.53 -5.70 -16.39
C HIS A 34 -8.01 -4.25 -16.43
N ASP A 35 -7.68 -3.50 -17.48
CA ASP A 35 -7.93 -2.06 -17.59
C ASP A 35 -9.32 -1.67 -17.07
N ARG A 36 -10.35 -2.46 -17.41
CA ARG A 36 -11.72 -2.28 -16.89
C ARG A 36 -11.85 -2.36 -15.37
N VAL A 37 -11.30 -3.38 -14.71
CA VAL A 37 -11.38 -3.51 -13.25
C VAL A 37 -10.62 -2.37 -12.56
N ALA A 38 -9.52 -1.91 -13.15
CA ALA A 38 -8.75 -0.78 -12.61
C ALA A 38 -9.51 0.54 -12.78
N LEU A 39 -10.18 0.72 -13.92
CA LEU A 39 -11.04 1.87 -14.18
C LEU A 39 -12.27 1.88 -13.27
N ASP A 40 -12.90 0.72 -13.04
CA ASP A 40 -14.01 0.58 -12.10
C ASP A 40 -13.57 0.96 -10.66
N GLU A 41 -12.37 0.54 -10.26
CA GLU A 41 -11.79 0.90 -8.96
C GLU A 41 -11.47 2.41 -8.86
N ILE A 42 -10.95 3.02 -9.94
CA ILE A 42 -10.72 4.47 -10.01
C ILE A 42 -12.03 5.24 -9.93
N GLU A 43 -13.07 4.81 -10.66
CA GLU A 43 -14.40 5.42 -10.61
C GLU A 43 -14.97 5.34 -9.20
N LEU A 44 -14.86 4.19 -8.54
CA LEU A 44 -15.31 4.01 -7.16
C LEU A 44 -14.60 4.95 -6.17
N TYR A 45 -13.28 5.10 -6.29
CA TYR A 45 -12.52 6.04 -5.45
C TYR A 45 -12.86 7.50 -5.75
N ALA A 46 -13.10 7.84 -7.02
CA ALA A 46 -13.53 9.18 -7.41
C ALA A 46 -14.88 9.53 -6.76
N GLU A 47 -15.85 8.60 -6.74
CA GLU A 47 -17.14 8.80 -6.09
C GLU A 47 -17.02 9.04 -4.58
N LEU A 48 -16.12 8.32 -3.88
CA LEU A 48 -15.84 8.57 -2.46
C LEU A 48 -15.27 9.98 -2.21
N ILE A 49 -14.35 10.43 -3.06
CA ILE A 49 -13.73 11.77 -2.94
C ILE A 49 -14.78 12.86 -3.21
N ILE A 50 -15.60 12.69 -4.24
CA ILE A 50 -16.69 13.62 -4.57
C ILE A 50 -17.71 13.68 -3.44
N ALA A 51 -18.09 12.53 -2.86
CA ALA A 51 -19.01 12.50 -1.73
C ALA A 51 -18.44 13.20 -0.50
N ALA A 52 -17.14 13.04 -0.23
CA ALA A 52 -16.47 13.73 0.87
C ALA A 52 -16.38 15.26 0.63
N GLU A 53 -16.11 15.69 -0.60
CA GLU A 53 -16.04 17.11 -0.96
C GLU A 53 -17.40 17.81 -0.84
N ARG A 54 -18.48 17.11 -1.18
CA ARG A 54 -19.86 17.62 -1.08
C ARG A 54 -20.43 17.60 0.34
N SER A 55 -19.75 16.95 1.27
CA SER A 55 -20.23 16.80 2.64
C SER A 55 -19.61 17.88 3.53
N ASP A 56 -20.44 18.57 4.29
CA ASP A 56 -19.97 19.54 5.30
C ASP A 56 -19.29 18.86 6.50
N GLU A 57 -19.53 17.56 6.67
CA GLU A 57 -19.01 16.73 7.77
C GLU A 57 -18.30 15.46 7.24
N PRO A 58 -17.45 14.80 8.02
CA PRO A 58 -16.85 13.53 7.61
C PRO A 58 -17.91 12.47 7.25
N LEU A 59 -17.65 11.68 6.21
CA LEU A 59 -18.55 10.60 5.80
C LEU A 59 -18.67 9.56 6.91
N SER A 60 -19.91 9.18 7.25
CA SER A 60 -20.15 8.06 8.16
C SER A 60 -19.80 6.72 7.51
N GLN A 61 -19.52 5.71 8.33
CA GLN A 61 -19.23 4.37 7.82
C GLN A 61 -20.39 3.81 6.98
N GLU A 62 -21.63 4.05 7.39
CA GLU A 62 -22.81 3.62 6.64
C GLU A 62 -22.92 4.32 5.28
N ALA A 63 -22.50 5.58 5.17
CA ALA A 63 -22.47 6.30 3.91
C ALA A 63 -21.40 5.73 2.97
N ILE A 64 -20.21 5.44 3.53
CA ILE A 64 -19.11 4.78 2.81
C ILE A 64 -19.57 3.40 2.31
N ASP A 65 -20.18 2.58 3.18
CA ASP A 65 -20.65 1.24 2.83
C ASP A 65 -21.70 1.28 1.71
N ARG A 66 -22.61 2.28 1.73
CA ARG A 66 -23.57 2.47 0.62
C ARG A 66 -22.88 2.82 -0.70
N ILE A 67 -21.89 3.72 -0.70
CA ILE A 67 -21.13 4.08 -1.90
C ILE A 67 -20.34 2.88 -2.43
N LEU A 68 -19.78 2.08 -1.53
CA LEU A 68 -19.10 0.82 -1.85
C LEU A 68 -20.06 -0.32 -2.25
N GLY A 69 -21.38 -0.11 -2.21
CA GLY A 69 -22.38 -1.14 -2.51
C GLY A 69 -22.41 -2.29 -1.49
N LEU A 70 -21.85 -2.09 -0.31
CA LEU A 70 -21.82 -3.05 0.79
C LEU A 70 -23.17 -3.04 1.51
N THR A 71 -24.15 -3.79 1.00
CA THR A 71 -25.36 -4.07 1.78
C THR A 71 -24.98 -4.97 2.96
N VAL A 72 -25.26 -4.55 4.19
CA VAL A 72 -25.27 -5.45 5.35
C VAL A 72 -26.23 -6.60 5.02
N ARG A 73 -25.68 -7.79 4.76
CA ARG A 73 -26.50 -9.00 4.70
C ARG A 73 -26.88 -9.35 6.13
N SER A 74 -28.11 -9.01 6.50
CA SER A 74 -28.79 -9.55 7.69
C SER A 74 -29.25 -10.98 7.44
#